data_AF-A0A2A2S837-F1
#
_entry.id   AF-A0A2A2S837-F1
#
_cell.length_a   1.000
_cell.length_b   1.000
_cell.length_c   1.000
_cell.angle_alpha   90.00
_cell.angle_beta   90.00
_cell.angle_gamma   90.00
#
_symmetry.space_group_name_H-M   'P 1'
#
loop_
_entity.id
_entity.type
_entity.pdbx_description
1 polymer ?
#
loop_
_entity_poly.entity_id
_entity_poly.type
_entity_poly.pdbx_seq_one_letter_code
_entity_poly.pdbx_strand_id
1 'polypeptide(L)'
;MNFVEELRWRGMLHDIMPGTEELLNKGMASGYIGFDPTADSLHVGHLTQIMTLIHFQRAGHKPYALVGGATGMVGDPSGKSAERNLLSEDVLQHNLNCVREQLKNFLDFNSGANSAEMVNNYDWFKNFTFLDFIRDVGKHITVNYMMAKDSVKKRLEGDTGMSFTEFTYQLVQGYDFYYLWKHKSCVLQMGGSDQWGNIVTGTEMIRRKEGGEAFALTTQLIKKADGTKFGKTESGAVWLDPARTSPYQFYQFWLNTTDADAKSYIRIFTLFDRHTIEAMEAEHDAAPHLRVLQKALAKDITIRVHGEAEFLKAIKSSEFLFGNAGIEFLNELNDGEVLDLFNGVPNFSVAKSEFKAGINATELLAGKSAVFPSKGEAKKMIQGGGVSVNRVKVNTPEDVYTSAQLINGKFLVVQKGKKNYFLIVAE
;
A
#
# COMPACT_ATOMS: atom_id res chain seq x y z
N MET A 1 -6.45 -27.24 -0.77
CA MET A 1 -6.48 -26.25 0.33
C MET A 1 -7.90 -25.73 0.41
N ASN A 2 -8.56 -25.77 1.58
CA ASN A 2 -9.88 -25.13 1.76
C ASN A 2 -9.66 -23.63 1.95
N PHE A 3 -10.24 -22.81 1.06
CA PHE A 3 -10.07 -21.35 1.07
C PHE A 3 -10.63 -20.69 2.33
N VAL A 4 -11.80 -21.10 2.80
CA VAL A 4 -12.46 -20.48 3.96
C VAL A 4 -11.70 -20.78 5.24
N GLU A 5 -11.23 -22.03 5.41
CA GLU A 5 -10.36 -22.40 6.54
C GLU A 5 -9.05 -21.65 6.52
N GLU A 6 -8.45 -21.45 5.34
CA GLU A 6 -7.22 -20.67 5.20
C GLU A 6 -7.42 -19.22 5.67
N LEU A 7 -8.50 -18.56 5.24
CA LEU A 7 -8.82 -17.19 5.69
C LEU A 7 -9.14 -17.13 7.18
N ARG A 8 -9.83 -18.16 7.72
CA ARG A 8 -10.18 -18.23 9.14
C ARG A 8 -8.92 -18.38 10.00
N TRP A 9 -8.01 -19.27 9.62
CA TRP A 9 -6.75 -19.48 10.33
C TRP A 9 -5.84 -18.24 10.27
N ARG A 10 -5.78 -17.56 9.12
CA ARG A 10 -5.02 -16.31 8.95
C ARG A 10 -5.65 -15.11 9.68
N GLY A 11 -6.84 -15.26 10.27
CA GLY A 11 -7.55 -14.17 10.92
C GLY A 11 -8.11 -13.14 9.94
N MET A 12 -8.27 -13.50 8.66
CA MET A 12 -8.77 -12.62 7.61
C MET A 12 -10.29 -12.64 7.50
N LEU A 13 -10.96 -13.76 7.81
CA LEU A 13 -12.41 -13.89 7.63
C LEU A 13 -13.20 -12.96 8.58
N HIS A 14 -14.16 -12.20 8.04
CA HIS A 14 -15.12 -11.40 8.81
C HIS A 14 -16.52 -12.00 8.74
N ASP A 15 -17.24 -11.82 7.62
CA ASP A 15 -18.54 -12.45 7.39
C ASP A 15 -18.50 -13.33 6.14
N ILE A 16 -19.41 -14.31 6.11
CA ILE A 16 -19.60 -15.20 4.98
C ILE A 16 -21.09 -15.56 4.86
N MET A 17 -21.62 -15.55 3.63
CA MET A 17 -22.98 -16.02 3.40
C MET A 17 -23.06 -17.54 3.63
N PRO A 18 -24.16 -18.05 4.23
CA PRO A 18 -24.38 -19.49 4.34
C PRO A 18 -24.30 -20.19 2.97
N GLY A 19 -23.75 -21.41 2.92
CA GLY A 19 -23.59 -22.17 1.67
C GLY A 19 -22.31 -21.84 0.88
N THR A 20 -21.59 -20.76 1.23
CA THR A 20 -20.39 -20.34 0.49
C THR A 20 -19.26 -21.35 0.62
N GLU A 21 -19.01 -21.87 1.82
CA GLU A 21 -17.91 -22.83 2.05
C GLU A 21 -18.20 -24.16 1.34
N GLU A 22 -19.44 -24.63 1.38
CA GLU A 22 -19.88 -25.82 0.68
C GLU A 22 -19.76 -25.66 -0.84
N LEU A 23 -20.11 -24.49 -1.39
CA LEU A 23 -19.90 -24.18 -2.81
C LEU A 23 -18.42 -24.30 -3.19
N LEU A 24 -17.53 -23.63 -2.44
CA LEU A 24 -16.11 -23.59 -2.75
C LEU A 24 -15.44 -24.97 -2.61
N ASN A 25 -15.96 -25.85 -1.76
CA ASN A 25 -15.45 -27.21 -1.62
C ASN A 25 -15.94 -28.18 -2.71
N LYS A 26 -16.94 -27.83 -3.53
CA LYS A 26 -17.43 -28.69 -4.63
C LYS A 26 -16.49 -28.72 -5.84
N GLY A 27 -15.63 -27.72 -6.00
CA GLY A 27 -14.72 -27.61 -7.14
C GLY A 27 -14.30 -26.18 -7.42
N MET A 28 -13.80 -25.94 -8.64
CA MET A 28 -13.40 -24.60 -9.06
C MET A 28 -14.63 -23.67 -9.16
N ALA A 29 -14.70 -22.69 -8.26
CA ALA A 29 -15.58 -21.54 -8.40
C ALA A 29 -14.81 -20.35 -9.00
N SER A 30 -15.55 -19.29 -9.34
CA SER A 30 -14.96 -18.02 -9.71
C SER A 30 -15.54 -16.90 -8.85
N GLY A 31 -14.70 -15.94 -8.52
CA GLY A 31 -15.03 -14.88 -7.59
C GLY A 31 -14.20 -13.63 -7.82
N TYR A 32 -14.69 -12.48 -7.36
CA TYR A 32 -14.07 -11.20 -7.68
C TYR A 32 -13.92 -10.26 -6.49
N ILE A 33 -12.96 -9.35 -6.63
CA ILE A 33 -12.84 -8.15 -5.79
C ILE A 33 -12.72 -6.92 -6.69
N GLY A 34 -13.42 -5.85 -6.32
CA GLY A 34 -13.35 -4.55 -6.98
C GLY A 34 -12.29 -3.62 -6.37
N PHE A 35 -11.58 -2.89 -7.23
CA PHE A 35 -10.59 -1.87 -6.88
C PHE A 35 -10.93 -0.57 -7.61
N ASP A 36 -11.34 0.46 -6.87
CA ASP A 36 -11.61 1.77 -7.44
C ASP A 36 -10.31 2.58 -7.60
N PRO A 37 -9.97 3.05 -8.82
CA PRO A 37 -8.71 3.75 -9.12
C PRO A 37 -8.76 5.24 -8.69
N THR A 38 -8.92 5.45 -7.38
CA THR A 38 -8.99 6.79 -6.77
C THR A 38 -7.66 7.55 -6.74
N ALA A 39 -6.57 6.86 -7.04
CA ALA A 39 -5.22 7.39 -7.16
C ALA A 39 -4.44 6.59 -8.21
N ASP A 40 -3.32 7.14 -8.64
CA ASP A 40 -2.34 6.54 -9.56
C ASP A 40 -1.61 5.32 -9.00
N SER A 41 -1.85 4.95 -7.73
CA SER A 41 -1.23 3.80 -7.10
C SER A 41 -2.16 3.20 -6.06
N LEU A 42 -2.07 1.88 -5.88
CA LEU A 42 -2.52 1.20 -4.67
C LEU A 42 -1.57 1.53 -3.51
N HIS A 43 -2.00 1.15 -2.31
CA HIS A 43 -1.27 1.37 -1.06
C HIS A 43 -1.48 0.16 -0.15
N VAL A 44 -0.72 0.03 0.93
CA VAL A 44 -0.74 -1.17 1.79
C VAL A 44 -2.13 -1.55 2.32
N GLY A 45 -3.05 -0.60 2.49
CA GLY A 45 -4.45 -0.89 2.85
C GLY A 45 -5.23 -1.74 1.83
N HIS A 46 -4.79 -1.83 0.56
CA HIS A 46 -5.39 -2.69 -0.46
C HIS A 46 -4.81 -4.11 -0.45
N LEU A 47 -3.69 -4.33 0.25
CA LEU A 47 -2.99 -5.61 0.21
C LEU A 47 -3.80 -6.75 0.81
N THR A 48 -4.65 -6.50 1.82
CA THR A 48 -5.52 -7.55 2.37
C THR A 48 -6.42 -8.14 1.30
N GLN A 49 -7.00 -7.30 0.44
CA GLN A 49 -7.86 -7.75 -0.66
C GLN A 49 -7.06 -8.47 -1.75
N ILE A 50 -5.87 -7.97 -2.08
CA ILE A 50 -4.97 -8.63 -3.01
C ILE A 50 -4.59 -10.04 -2.49
N MET A 51 -4.24 -10.16 -1.21
CA MET A 51 -3.93 -11.44 -0.57
C MET A 51 -5.13 -12.38 -0.57
N THR A 52 -6.35 -11.87 -0.37
CA THR A 52 -7.57 -12.67 -0.52
C THR A 52 -7.68 -13.28 -1.92
N LEU A 53 -7.44 -12.49 -2.98
CA LEU A 53 -7.44 -13.03 -4.35
C LEU A 53 -6.30 -14.04 -4.59
N ILE A 54 -5.12 -13.81 -4.02
CA ILE A 54 -3.99 -14.78 -4.11
C ILE A 54 -4.37 -16.10 -3.45
N HIS A 55 -4.90 -16.07 -2.22
CA HIS A 55 -5.33 -17.28 -1.52
C HIS A 55 -6.47 -17.99 -2.25
N PHE A 56 -7.39 -17.23 -2.85
CA PHE A 56 -8.47 -17.77 -3.67
C PHE A 56 -7.93 -18.51 -4.90
N GLN A 57 -6.95 -17.91 -5.59
CA GLN A 57 -6.29 -18.54 -6.73
C GLN A 57 -5.53 -19.81 -6.34
N ARG A 58 -4.76 -19.74 -5.25
CA ARG A 58 -3.99 -20.87 -4.71
C ARG A 58 -4.87 -22.01 -4.20
N ALA A 59 -6.12 -21.72 -3.82
CA ALA A 59 -7.11 -22.74 -3.48
C ALA A 59 -7.68 -23.45 -4.72
N GLY A 60 -7.30 -23.02 -5.93
CA GLY A 60 -7.73 -23.60 -7.20
C GLY A 60 -8.93 -22.90 -7.83
N HIS A 61 -9.33 -21.73 -7.31
CA HIS A 61 -10.45 -20.95 -7.83
C HIS A 61 -9.98 -19.86 -8.82
N LYS A 62 -10.87 -19.38 -9.68
CA LYS A 62 -10.55 -18.36 -10.70
C LYS A 62 -10.82 -16.94 -10.15
N PRO A 63 -9.79 -16.11 -9.87
CA PRO A 63 -9.99 -14.75 -9.40
C PRO A 63 -10.27 -13.78 -10.55
N TYR A 64 -11.22 -12.88 -10.35
CA TYR A 64 -11.40 -11.68 -11.15
C TYR A 64 -10.98 -10.45 -10.34
N ALA A 65 -10.05 -9.66 -10.87
CA ALA A 65 -9.74 -8.34 -10.33
C ALA A 65 -10.48 -7.30 -11.16
N LEU A 66 -11.56 -6.75 -10.60
CA LEU A 66 -12.34 -5.70 -11.25
C LEU A 66 -11.72 -4.35 -10.94
N VAL A 67 -11.29 -3.63 -11.97
CA VAL A 67 -10.86 -2.24 -11.85
C VAL A 67 -12.03 -1.33 -12.16
N GLY A 68 -12.37 -0.47 -11.20
CA GLY A 68 -13.60 0.31 -11.18
C GLY A 68 -13.56 1.57 -12.02
N GLY A 69 -13.52 1.47 -13.35
CA GLY A 69 -13.63 2.66 -14.22
C GLY A 69 -14.94 3.43 -14.00
N ALA A 70 -16.10 2.77 -14.10
CA ALA A 70 -17.38 3.43 -13.86
C ALA A 70 -17.62 3.76 -12.38
N THR A 71 -17.31 2.84 -11.46
CA THR A 71 -17.48 3.08 -10.01
C THR A 71 -16.57 4.19 -9.49
N GLY A 72 -15.37 4.32 -10.04
CA GLY A 72 -14.45 5.43 -9.75
C GLY A 72 -14.98 6.81 -10.17
N MET A 73 -15.85 6.88 -11.19
CA MET A 73 -16.56 8.12 -11.58
C MET A 73 -17.72 8.48 -10.66
N VAL A 74 -18.21 7.52 -9.86
CA VAL A 74 -19.34 7.73 -8.94
C VAL A 74 -18.85 8.02 -7.52
N GLY A 75 -17.91 7.21 -7.04
CA GLY A 75 -17.31 7.31 -5.70
C GLY A 75 -18.09 6.55 -4.62
N ASP A 76 -17.43 5.54 -4.03
CA ASP A 76 -18.00 4.75 -2.91
C ASP A 76 -18.17 5.58 -1.61
N PRO A 77 -19.40 5.67 -1.04
CA PRO A 77 -19.64 6.31 0.24
C PRO A 77 -19.30 5.44 1.47
N SER A 78 -19.03 4.15 1.29
CA SER A 78 -18.93 3.17 2.39
C SER A 78 -17.75 3.48 3.32
N GLY A 79 -18.05 3.63 4.61
CA GLY A 79 -17.05 3.96 5.63
C GLY A 79 -16.43 5.37 5.51
N LYS A 80 -17.08 6.29 4.77
CA LYS A 80 -16.65 7.68 4.58
C LYS A 80 -17.61 8.68 5.24
N SER A 81 -17.06 9.78 5.74
CA SER A 81 -17.80 10.87 6.39
C SER A 81 -18.08 12.08 5.48
N ALA A 82 -17.41 12.17 4.33
CA ALA A 82 -17.48 13.28 3.40
C ALA A 82 -17.57 12.78 1.95
N GLU A 83 -18.12 13.61 1.08
CA GLU A 83 -18.24 13.35 -0.36
C GLU A 83 -16.88 13.32 -1.06
N ARG A 84 -16.75 12.47 -2.08
CA ARG A 84 -15.51 12.35 -2.88
C ARG A 84 -15.46 13.39 -3.99
N ASN A 85 -14.26 13.89 -4.25
CA ASN A 85 -14.00 14.66 -5.46
C ASN A 85 -14.05 13.74 -6.68
N LEU A 86 -14.81 14.14 -7.70
CA LEU A 86 -14.91 13.43 -8.97
C LEU A 86 -13.63 13.65 -9.79
N LEU A 87 -13.03 12.56 -10.29
CA LEU A 87 -11.86 12.61 -11.15
C LEU A 87 -12.29 12.84 -12.61
N SER A 88 -11.43 13.49 -13.40
CA SER A 88 -11.62 13.54 -14.86
C SER A 88 -11.38 12.17 -15.49
N GLU A 89 -11.96 11.93 -16.67
CA GLU A 89 -11.80 10.68 -17.42
C GLU A 89 -10.32 10.37 -17.73
N ASP A 90 -9.54 11.38 -18.10
CA ASP A 90 -8.10 11.22 -18.37
C ASP A 90 -7.31 10.77 -17.13
N VAL A 91 -7.58 11.37 -15.96
CA VAL A 91 -6.93 11.02 -14.70
C VAL A 91 -7.34 9.61 -14.27
N LEU A 92 -8.62 9.29 -14.41
CA LEU A 92 -9.14 7.96 -14.10
C LEU A 92 -8.51 6.88 -14.99
N GLN A 93 -8.38 7.13 -16.29
CA GLN A 93 -7.78 6.19 -17.23
C GLN A 93 -6.29 6.00 -16.93
N HIS A 94 -5.57 7.06 -16.58
CA HIS A 94 -4.19 6.97 -16.10
C HIS A 94 -4.09 6.10 -14.84
N ASN A 95 -4.90 6.39 -13.82
CA ASN A 95 -4.92 5.64 -12.56
C ASN A 95 -5.26 4.15 -12.80
N LEU A 96 -6.22 3.87 -13.68
CA LEU A 96 -6.62 2.52 -14.04
C LEU A 96 -5.45 1.73 -14.64
N ASN A 97 -4.67 2.34 -15.53
CA ASN A 97 -3.50 1.73 -16.12
C ASN A 97 -2.42 1.45 -15.06
N CYS A 98 -2.16 2.38 -14.15
CA CYS A 98 -1.17 2.17 -13.09
C CYS A 98 -1.59 1.05 -12.12
N VAL A 99 -2.85 1.04 -11.67
CA VAL A 99 -3.41 -0.02 -10.81
C VAL A 99 -3.37 -1.38 -11.52
N ARG A 100 -3.66 -1.41 -12.82
CA ARG A 100 -3.55 -2.62 -13.66
C ARG A 100 -2.15 -3.21 -13.61
N GLU A 101 -1.12 -2.40 -13.82
CA GLU A 101 0.26 -2.88 -13.80
C GLU A 101 0.68 -3.38 -12.41
N GLN A 102 0.22 -2.73 -11.34
CA GLN A 102 0.52 -3.19 -9.98
C GLN A 102 -0.13 -4.54 -9.66
N LEU A 103 -1.39 -4.76 -10.05
CA LEU A 103 -2.10 -6.02 -9.79
C LEU A 103 -1.47 -7.22 -10.53
N LYS A 104 -0.80 -6.99 -11.67
CA LYS A 104 -0.08 -8.04 -12.40
C LYS A 104 1.02 -8.70 -11.60
N ASN A 105 1.62 -8.00 -10.64
CA ASN A 105 2.70 -8.54 -9.82
C ASN A 105 2.21 -9.56 -8.78
N PHE A 106 0.90 -9.65 -8.54
CA PHE A 106 0.34 -10.45 -7.46
C PHE A 106 -0.40 -11.70 -7.92
N LEU A 107 -1.07 -11.65 -9.07
CA LEU A 107 -1.92 -12.72 -9.57
C LEU A 107 -1.29 -13.43 -10.76
N ASP A 108 -1.54 -14.73 -10.89
CA ASP A 108 -1.06 -15.49 -12.05
C ASP A 108 -2.09 -15.47 -13.18
N PHE A 109 -1.76 -14.80 -14.29
CA PHE A 109 -2.63 -14.69 -15.46
C PHE A 109 -2.47 -15.87 -16.44
N ASN A 110 -1.54 -16.80 -16.17
CA ASN A 110 -1.21 -17.92 -17.04
C ASN A 110 -1.14 -19.27 -16.30
N SER A 111 -2.10 -19.51 -15.39
CA SER A 111 -2.25 -20.76 -14.63
C SER A 111 -3.27 -21.74 -15.23
N GLY A 112 -3.85 -21.43 -16.40
CA GLY A 112 -4.79 -22.29 -17.11
C GLY A 112 -6.23 -22.00 -16.69
N ALA A 113 -6.96 -23.01 -16.19
CA ALA A 113 -8.39 -22.88 -15.89
C ALA A 113 -8.69 -21.83 -14.80
N ASN A 114 -7.78 -21.65 -13.86
CA ASN A 114 -7.85 -20.64 -12.80
C ASN A 114 -6.97 -19.40 -13.06
N SER A 115 -6.58 -19.15 -14.32
CA SER A 115 -5.92 -17.90 -14.72
C SER A 115 -6.73 -16.70 -14.25
N ALA A 116 -6.06 -15.80 -13.53
CA ALA A 116 -6.63 -14.54 -13.12
C ALA A 116 -7.07 -13.74 -14.34
N GLU A 117 -8.15 -12.98 -14.17
CA GLU A 117 -8.63 -12.10 -15.22
C GLU A 117 -8.90 -10.72 -14.65
N MET A 118 -8.41 -9.71 -15.37
CA MET A 118 -8.64 -8.33 -14.98
C MET A 118 -9.70 -7.72 -15.88
N VAL A 119 -10.77 -7.20 -15.25
CA VAL A 119 -11.96 -6.68 -15.92
C VAL A 119 -12.17 -5.22 -15.56
N ASN A 120 -12.82 -4.44 -16.43
CA ASN A 120 -13.13 -3.04 -16.18
C ASN A 120 -14.63 -2.81 -16.30
N ASN A 121 -15.28 -2.32 -15.25
CA ASN A 121 -16.72 -2.08 -15.30
C ASN A 121 -17.15 -0.98 -16.26
N TYR A 122 -16.23 -0.10 -16.66
CA TYR A 122 -16.48 0.85 -17.75
C TYR A 122 -16.89 0.14 -19.05
N ASP A 123 -16.45 -1.10 -19.30
CA ASP A 123 -16.76 -1.83 -20.53
C ASP A 123 -18.26 -2.07 -20.73
N TRP A 124 -19.00 -2.32 -19.64
CA TRP A 124 -20.45 -2.49 -19.69
C TRP A 124 -21.25 -1.23 -19.35
N PHE A 125 -20.65 -0.23 -18.70
CA PHE A 125 -21.34 1.02 -18.37
C PHE A 125 -21.23 2.11 -19.44
N LYS A 126 -20.16 2.14 -20.26
CA LYS A 126 -19.92 3.23 -21.23
C LYS A 126 -21.06 3.48 -22.22
N ASN A 127 -21.82 2.44 -22.57
CA ASN A 127 -22.97 2.51 -23.47
C ASN A 127 -24.31 2.31 -22.75
N PHE A 128 -24.31 2.25 -21.42
CA PHE A 128 -25.51 2.00 -20.63
C PHE A 128 -26.21 3.33 -20.36
N THR A 129 -27.26 3.63 -21.12
CA THR A 129 -27.95 4.91 -20.99
C THR A 129 -28.63 5.04 -19.63
N PHE A 130 -28.86 6.27 -19.18
CA PHE A 130 -29.56 6.51 -17.91
C PHE A 130 -30.94 5.83 -17.86
N LEU A 131 -31.71 5.89 -18.96
CA LEU A 131 -33.03 5.28 -19.03
C LEU A 131 -32.96 3.74 -18.97
N ASP A 132 -31.98 3.15 -19.64
CA ASP A 132 -31.76 1.71 -19.56
C ASP A 132 -31.34 1.31 -18.14
N PHE A 133 -30.45 2.08 -17.50
CA PHE A 133 -29.99 1.80 -16.13
C PHE A 133 -31.14 1.81 -15.12
N ILE A 134 -31.99 2.84 -15.10
CA ILE A 134 -33.10 2.89 -14.13
C ILE A 134 -34.15 1.80 -14.41
N ARG A 135 -34.34 1.40 -15.67
CA ARG A 135 -35.30 0.36 -16.07
C ARG A 135 -34.79 -1.05 -15.82
N ASP A 136 -33.49 -1.29 -15.99
CA ASP A 136 -32.91 -2.63 -15.92
C ASP A 136 -32.23 -2.90 -14.58
N VAL A 137 -31.78 -1.87 -13.87
CA VAL A 137 -31.14 -1.97 -12.56
C VAL A 137 -32.06 -1.40 -11.49
N GLY A 138 -32.45 -0.13 -11.63
CA GLY A 138 -33.18 0.62 -10.60
C GLY A 138 -34.49 -0.01 -10.15
N LYS A 139 -35.28 -0.62 -11.06
CA LYS A 139 -36.56 -1.27 -10.69
C LYS A 139 -36.42 -2.44 -9.73
N HIS A 140 -35.26 -3.07 -9.65
CA HIS A 140 -35.09 -4.29 -8.87
C HIS A 140 -34.74 -4.02 -7.42
N ILE A 141 -34.14 -2.88 -7.09
CA ILE A 141 -33.71 -2.56 -5.73
C ILE A 141 -34.51 -1.36 -5.23
N THR A 142 -35.23 -1.53 -4.11
CA THR A 142 -36.11 -0.47 -3.60
C THR A 142 -35.32 0.58 -2.82
N VAL A 143 -35.80 1.82 -2.82
CA VAL A 143 -35.21 2.90 -2.02
C VAL A 143 -35.14 2.54 -0.54
N ASN A 144 -36.21 1.94 0.03
CA ASN A 144 -36.22 1.48 1.42
C ASN A 144 -35.09 0.47 1.72
N TYR A 145 -34.80 -0.43 0.78
CA TYR A 145 -33.71 -1.40 0.94
C TYR A 145 -32.34 -0.71 0.93
N MET A 146 -32.13 0.26 0.03
CA MET A 146 -30.87 1.02 -0.06
C MET A 146 -30.64 1.85 1.21
N MET A 147 -31.67 2.56 1.68
CA MET A 147 -31.63 3.37 2.90
C MET A 147 -31.38 2.55 4.17
N ALA A 148 -31.77 1.27 4.18
CA ALA A 148 -31.59 0.41 5.34
C ALA A 148 -30.13 -0.05 5.54
N LYS A 149 -29.23 0.20 4.60
CA LYS A 149 -27.81 -0.15 4.78
C LYS A 149 -27.12 0.79 5.75
N ASP A 150 -26.33 0.24 6.66
CA ASP A 150 -25.62 1.02 7.68
C ASP A 150 -24.70 2.11 7.09
N SER A 151 -24.07 1.86 5.93
CA SER A 151 -23.22 2.84 5.24
C SER A 151 -24.01 4.07 4.78
N VAL A 152 -25.24 3.85 4.31
CA VAL A 152 -26.14 4.91 3.83
C VAL A 152 -26.80 5.61 5.01
N LYS A 153 -27.37 4.84 5.94
CA LYS A 153 -28.08 5.34 7.12
C LYS A 153 -27.23 6.33 7.93
N LYS A 154 -25.98 5.97 8.25
CA LYS A 154 -25.06 6.82 9.03
C LYS A 154 -24.76 8.16 8.36
N ARG A 155 -24.74 8.21 7.02
CA ARG A 155 -24.47 9.44 6.26
C ARG A 155 -25.70 10.32 6.09
N LEU A 156 -26.89 9.71 5.97
CA LEU A 156 -28.16 10.45 5.95
C LEU A 156 -28.52 11.03 7.33
N GLU A 157 -28.12 10.39 8.42
CA GLU A 157 -28.29 10.88 9.79
C GLU A 157 -27.28 11.98 10.18
N GLY A 158 -26.21 12.17 9.40
CA GLY A 158 -25.18 13.18 9.65
C GLY A 158 -25.43 14.51 8.93
N ASP A 159 -24.69 15.55 9.33
CA ASP A 159 -24.88 16.94 8.85
C ASP A 159 -24.50 17.15 7.37
N THR A 160 -23.72 16.23 6.77
CA THR A 160 -23.18 16.37 5.41
C THR A 160 -24.11 15.84 4.32
N GLY A 161 -25.12 15.04 4.67
CA GLY A 161 -26.02 14.40 3.71
C GLY A 161 -25.31 13.45 2.72
N MET A 162 -26.05 12.99 1.71
CA MET A 162 -25.56 12.11 0.65
C MET A 162 -26.14 12.55 -0.69
N SER A 163 -25.28 12.69 -1.71
CA SER A 163 -25.75 13.03 -3.05
C SER A 163 -26.39 11.83 -3.74
N PHE A 164 -27.24 12.09 -4.75
CA PHE A 164 -27.86 11.02 -5.54
C PHE A 164 -26.81 10.16 -6.26
N THR A 165 -25.68 10.77 -6.66
CA THR A 165 -24.54 10.08 -7.27
C THR A 165 -24.01 9.00 -6.33
N GLU A 166 -23.65 9.36 -5.10
CA GLU A 166 -23.12 8.42 -4.11
C GLU A 166 -24.15 7.39 -3.67
N PHE A 167 -25.43 7.79 -3.55
CA PHE A 167 -26.52 6.87 -3.26
C PHE A 167 -26.69 5.79 -4.34
N THR A 168 -26.42 6.14 -5.61
CA THR A 168 -26.53 5.23 -6.76
C THR A 168 -25.37 4.24 -6.84
N TYR A 169 -24.23 4.50 -6.15
CA TYR A 169 -23.06 3.63 -6.16
C TYR A 169 -23.39 2.17 -5.85
N GLN A 170 -24.28 1.93 -4.89
CA GLN A 170 -24.70 0.59 -4.50
C GLN A 170 -25.33 -0.19 -5.68
N LEU A 171 -26.08 0.49 -6.54
CA LEU A 171 -26.69 -0.13 -7.72
C LEU A 171 -25.65 -0.44 -8.80
N VAL A 172 -24.66 0.44 -8.98
CA VAL A 172 -23.56 0.25 -9.93
C VAL A 172 -22.73 -0.97 -9.54
N GLN A 173 -22.28 -1.05 -8.27
CA GLN A 173 -21.54 -2.22 -7.78
C GLN A 173 -22.39 -3.50 -7.75
N GLY A 174 -23.68 -3.39 -7.44
CA GLY A 174 -24.59 -4.54 -7.51
C GLY A 174 -24.74 -5.09 -8.92
N TYR A 175 -24.77 -4.20 -9.92
CA TYR A 175 -24.83 -4.58 -11.33
C TYR A 175 -23.52 -5.20 -11.83
N ASP A 176 -22.36 -4.78 -11.31
CA ASP A 176 -21.09 -5.45 -11.60
C ASP A 176 -21.15 -6.94 -11.24
N PHE A 177 -21.69 -7.28 -10.07
CA PHE A 177 -21.83 -8.68 -9.67
C PHE A 177 -22.81 -9.41 -10.61
N TYR A 178 -23.96 -8.80 -10.92
CA TYR A 178 -24.91 -9.38 -11.87
C TYR A 178 -24.27 -9.65 -13.24
N TYR A 179 -23.52 -8.69 -13.78
CA TYR A 179 -22.85 -8.81 -15.07
C TYR A 179 -21.83 -9.94 -15.06
N LEU A 180 -20.93 -9.96 -14.06
CA LEU A 180 -19.92 -11.02 -13.94
C LEU A 180 -20.55 -12.39 -13.68
N TRP A 181 -21.64 -12.47 -12.94
CA TRP A 181 -22.38 -13.71 -12.75
C TRP A 181 -22.95 -14.23 -14.08
N LYS A 182 -23.62 -13.35 -14.84
CA LYS A 182 -24.28 -13.71 -16.11
C LYS A 182 -23.27 -14.06 -17.21
N HIS A 183 -22.18 -13.30 -17.33
CA HIS A 183 -21.26 -13.37 -18.48
C HIS A 183 -19.95 -14.11 -18.19
N LYS A 184 -19.58 -14.28 -16.92
CA LYS A 184 -18.28 -14.83 -16.50
C LYS A 184 -18.41 -15.96 -15.47
N SER A 185 -19.64 -16.40 -15.17
CA SER A 185 -19.95 -17.41 -14.16
C SER A 185 -19.35 -17.09 -12.78
N CYS A 186 -19.22 -15.81 -12.47
CA CYS A 186 -18.74 -15.30 -11.18
C CYS A 186 -19.82 -15.48 -10.11
N VAL A 187 -19.56 -16.36 -9.15
CA VAL A 187 -20.56 -16.77 -8.14
C VAL A 187 -20.26 -16.23 -6.75
N LEU A 188 -19.09 -15.61 -6.55
CA LEU A 188 -18.66 -15.07 -5.26
C LEU A 188 -18.13 -13.64 -5.43
N GLN A 189 -18.62 -12.72 -4.62
CA GLN A 189 -17.98 -11.42 -4.45
C GLN A 189 -17.31 -11.35 -3.07
N MET A 190 -16.06 -10.88 -3.08
CA MET A 190 -15.25 -10.68 -1.89
C MET A 190 -14.93 -9.19 -1.69
N GLY A 191 -14.62 -8.79 -0.46
CA GLY A 191 -14.19 -7.42 -0.16
C GLY A 191 -13.90 -7.18 1.32
N GLY A 192 -13.56 -5.93 1.67
CA GLY A 192 -13.45 -5.52 3.07
C GLY A 192 -14.79 -5.55 3.79
N SER A 193 -14.80 -5.62 5.13
CA SER A 193 -16.05 -5.67 5.90
C SER A 193 -16.91 -4.41 5.75
N ASP A 194 -16.32 -3.28 5.37
CA ASP A 194 -17.02 -2.05 4.98
C ASP A 194 -17.85 -2.20 3.70
N GLN A 195 -17.55 -3.18 2.84
CA GLN A 195 -18.23 -3.42 1.56
C GLN A 195 -19.44 -4.35 1.67
N TRP A 196 -19.71 -4.93 2.85
CA TRP A 196 -20.77 -5.93 3.03
C TRP A 196 -22.11 -5.49 2.44
N GLY A 197 -22.53 -4.25 2.73
CA GLY A 197 -23.80 -3.69 2.27
C GLY A 197 -23.94 -3.58 0.75
N ASN A 198 -22.84 -3.36 0.03
CA ASN A 198 -22.84 -3.28 -1.44
C ASN A 198 -22.77 -4.69 -2.04
N ILE A 199 -21.96 -5.56 -1.46
CA ILE A 199 -21.78 -6.95 -1.91
C ILE A 199 -23.11 -7.72 -1.88
N VAL A 200 -23.84 -7.66 -0.76
CA VAL A 200 -25.14 -8.35 -0.64
C VAL A 200 -26.22 -7.75 -1.54
N THR A 201 -26.03 -6.51 -2.02
CA THR A 201 -26.93 -5.94 -3.03
C THR A 201 -26.70 -6.55 -4.41
N GLY A 202 -25.48 -6.94 -4.73
CA GLY A 202 -25.21 -7.74 -5.93
C GLY A 202 -25.91 -9.10 -5.90
N THR A 203 -25.85 -9.82 -4.76
CA THR A 203 -26.53 -11.11 -4.63
C THR A 203 -28.06 -10.95 -4.72
N GLU A 204 -28.61 -9.93 -4.06
CA GLU A 204 -30.05 -9.62 -4.15
C GLU A 204 -30.47 -9.22 -5.58
N MET A 205 -29.62 -8.51 -6.31
CA MET A 205 -29.88 -8.14 -7.70
C MET A 205 -29.94 -9.37 -8.61
N ILE A 206 -29.00 -10.30 -8.47
CA ILE A 206 -29.00 -11.58 -9.21
C ILE A 206 -30.29 -12.36 -8.93
N ARG A 207 -30.68 -12.48 -7.66
CA ARG A 207 -31.90 -13.16 -7.25
C ARG A 207 -33.15 -12.52 -7.86
N ARG A 208 -33.25 -11.18 -7.84
CA ARG A 208 -34.43 -10.46 -8.33
C ARG A 208 -34.51 -10.37 -9.86
N LYS A 209 -33.38 -10.40 -10.56
CA LYS A 209 -33.35 -10.31 -12.04
C LYS A 209 -33.59 -11.67 -12.70
N GLU A 210 -32.94 -12.71 -12.20
CA GLU A 210 -32.85 -14.02 -12.89
C GLU A 210 -33.15 -15.21 -11.97
N GLY A 211 -33.48 -14.98 -10.69
CA GLY A 211 -33.64 -16.08 -9.73
C GLY A 211 -32.36 -16.86 -9.44
N GLY A 212 -31.20 -16.27 -9.76
CA GLY A 212 -29.89 -16.92 -9.63
C GLY A 212 -29.39 -16.98 -8.19
N GLU A 213 -28.39 -17.83 -7.98
CA GLU A 213 -27.69 -17.98 -6.71
C GLU A 213 -26.26 -17.40 -6.82
N ALA A 214 -25.87 -16.63 -5.80
CA ALA A 214 -24.56 -15.99 -5.67
C ALA A 214 -24.23 -15.75 -4.19
N PHE A 215 -22.95 -15.64 -3.88
CA PHE A 215 -22.42 -15.68 -2.52
C PHE A 215 -21.55 -14.45 -2.22
N ALA A 216 -21.40 -14.16 -0.93
CA ALA A 216 -20.62 -13.05 -0.41
C ALA A 216 -19.68 -13.52 0.70
N LEU A 217 -18.48 -12.94 0.73
CA LEU A 217 -17.51 -13.12 1.79
C LEU A 217 -16.80 -11.80 2.04
N THR A 218 -16.60 -11.42 3.29
CA THR A 218 -15.80 -10.23 3.64
C THR A 218 -14.62 -10.57 4.52
N THR A 219 -13.59 -9.75 4.41
CA THR A 219 -12.42 -9.82 5.26
C THR A 219 -12.39 -8.73 6.31
N GLN A 220 -11.70 -8.98 7.42
CA GLN A 220 -11.47 -8.04 8.49
C GLN A 220 -10.79 -6.76 7.99
N LEU A 221 -11.20 -5.62 8.52
CA LEU A 221 -10.44 -4.38 8.38
C LEU A 221 -9.23 -4.43 9.30
N ILE A 222 -8.04 -4.33 8.73
CA ILE A 222 -6.80 -4.39 9.50
C ILE A 222 -6.69 -3.13 10.36
N LYS A 223 -6.51 -3.35 11.66
CA LYS A 223 -6.22 -2.33 12.67
C LYS A 223 -4.89 -2.67 13.32
N LYS A 224 -4.16 -1.65 13.75
CA LYS A 224 -3.02 -1.86 14.64
C LYS A 224 -3.52 -2.21 16.04
N ALA A 225 -2.67 -2.85 16.84
CA ALA A 225 -2.95 -3.17 18.23
C ALA A 225 -3.28 -1.94 19.09
N ASP A 226 -2.77 -0.76 18.71
CA ASP A 226 -3.08 0.54 19.33
C ASP A 226 -4.45 1.12 18.93
N GLY A 227 -5.22 0.42 18.09
CA GLY A 227 -6.53 0.83 17.58
C GLY A 227 -6.49 1.80 16.39
N THR A 228 -5.31 2.27 15.98
CA THR A 228 -5.15 3.14 14.81
C THR A 228 -5.31 2.37 13.49
N LYS A 229 -5.61 3.12 12.42
CA LYS A 229 -5.85 2.54 11.10
C LYS A 229 -4.55 2.02 10.49
N PHE A 230 -4.58 0.79 9.98
CA PHE A 230 -3.48 0.21 9.24
C PHE A 230 -3.18 1.00 7.95
N GLY A 231 -1.88 1.14 7.62
CA GLY A 231 -1.44 1.78 6.39
C GLY A 231 -1.49 3.32 6.35
N LYS A 232 -1.81 3.98 7.49
CA LYS A 232 -1.58 5.41 7.68
C LYS A 232 -0.39 5.63 8.62
N THR A 233 0.60 6.35 8.13
CA THR A 233 1.70 6.94 8.91
C THR A 233 1.41 8.43 9.14
N GLU A 234 2.21 9.08 10.00
CA GLU A 234 2.17 10.54 10.15
C GLU A 234 2.42 11.27 8.82
N SER A 235 3.20 10.66 7.93
CA SER A 235 3.52 11.14 6.58
C SER A 235 2.48 10.79 5.51
N GLY A 236 1.40 10.08 5.84
CA GLY A 236 0.32 9.74 4.91
C GLY A 236 0.18 8.23 4.63
N ALA A 237 -0.16 7.88 3.39
CA ALA A 237 -0.33 6.49 2.98
C ALA A 237 1.00 5.89 2.53
N VAL A 238 1.20 4.60 2.80
CA VAL A 238 2.35 3.81 2.30
C VAL A 238 1.95 3.20 0.95
N TRP A 239 2.44 3.78 -0.13
CA TRP A 239 2.07 3.42 -1.51
C TRP A 239 2.85 2.19 -2.00
N LEU A 240 2.30 1.49 -2.99
CA LEU A 240 3.00 0.40 -3.68
C LEU A 240 3.87 0.89 -4.83
N ASP A 241 3.62 2.11 -5.33
CA ASP A 241 4.46 2.73 -6.35
C ASP A 241 5.77 3.26 -5.73
N PRO A 242 6.95 2.79 -6.22
CA PRO A 242 8.24 3.23 -5.71
C PRO A 242 8.51 4.73 -5.87
N ALA A 243 7.83 5.43 -6.79
CA ALA A 243 7.94 6.87 -6.95
C ALA A 243 7.19 7.66 -5.86
N ARG A 244 6.23 7.03 -5.16
CA ARG A 244 5.45 7.64 -4.09
C ARG A 244 5.89 7.21 -2.69
N THR A 245 6.39 5.98 -2.58
CA THR A 245 7.02 5.46 -1.36
C THR A 245 8.20 4.61 -1.80
N SER A 246 9.41 5.07 -1.53
CA SER A 246 10.60 4.34 -1.97
C SER A 246 10.63 2.92 -1.38
N PRO A 247 11.24 1.94 -2.07
CA PRO A 247 11.37 0.58 -1.56
C PRO A 247 12.04 0.50 -0.19
N TYR A 248 12.94 1.44 0.11
CA TYR A 248 13.53 1.61 1.44
C TYR A 248 12.50 1.98 2.50
N GLN A 249 11.69 3.02 2.27
CA GLN A 249 10.64 3.43 3.19
C GLN A 249 9.56 2.35 3.34
N PHE A 250 9.21 1.68 2.23
CA PHE A 250 8.29 0.55 2.24
C PHE A 250 8.82 -0.59 3.11
N TYR A 251 10.07 -1.01 2.92
CA TYR A 251 10.74 -2.01 3.76
C TYR A 251 10.78 -1.59 5.23
N GLN A 252 11.13 -0.34 5.53
CA GLN A 252 11.17 0.19 6.89
C GLN A 252 9.80 0.21 7.56
N PHE A 253 8.72 0.51 6.83
CA PHE A 253 7.36 0.44 7.36
C PHE A 253 7.05 -0.95 7.91
N TRP A 254 7.34 -2.01 7.15
CA TRP A 254 7.11 -3.39 7.58
C TRP A 254 8.07 -3.82 8.68
N LEU A 255 9.34 -3.46 8.57
CA LEU A 255 10.34 -3.77 9.58
C LEU A 255 9.94 -3.17 10.93
N ASN A 256 9.42 -1.95 10.95
CA ASN A 256 9.02 -1.22 12.16
C ASN A 256 7.63 -1.60 12.72
N THR A 257 7.05 -2.69 12.22
CA THR A 257 5.84 -3.29 12.82
C THR A 257 6.11 -3.70 14.28
N THR A 258 5.14 -3.45 15.16
CA THR A 258 5.22 -3.85 16.57
C THR A 258 5.24 -5.38 16.71
N ASP A 259 5.79 -5.90 17.81
CA ASP A 259 5.81 -7.35 18.05
C ASP A 259 4.40 -7.96 18.05
N ALA A 260 3.42 -7.23 18.60
CA ALA A 260 2.02 -7.65 18.64
C ALA A 260 1.40 -7.73 17.23
N ASP A 261 1.61 -6.69 16.41
CA ASP A 261 1.06 -6.63 15.06
C ASP A 261 1.76 -7.63 14.11
N ALA A 262 3.06 -7.88 14.31
CA ALA A 262 3.86 -8.73 13.43
C ALA A 262 3.32 -10.17 13.31
N LYS A 263 2.77 -10.73 14.40
CA LYS A 263 2.12 -12.05 14.39
C LYS A 263 0.86 -12.11 13.52
N SER A 264 0.07 -11.04 13.54
CA SER A 264 -1.10 -10.93 12.66
C SER A 264 -0.67 -10.71 11.22
N TYR A 265 0.28 -9.80 11.00
CA TYR A 265 0.68 -9.38 9.66
C TYR A 265 1.45 -10.45 8.90
N ILE A 266 2.27 -11.26 9.57
CA ILE A 266 2.95 -12.40 8.92
C ILE A 266 1.91 -13.39 8.36
N ARG A 267 0.82 -13.63 9.08
CA ARG A 267 -0.28 -14.52 8.64
C ARG A 267 -1.07 -13.93 7.47
N ILE A 268 -1.28 -12.62 7.45
CA ILE A 268 -2.13 -11.96 6.45
C ILE A 268 -1.38 -11.67 5.14
N PHE A 269 -0.14 -11.19 5.24
CA PHE A 269 0.56 -10.57 4.12
C PHE A 269 1.67 -11.43 3.51
N THR A 270 1.87 -12.65 4.03
CA THR A 270 2.84 -13.59 3.45
C THR A 270 2.18 -14.88 3.01
N LEU A 271 2.92 -15.62 2.19
CA LEU A 271 2.48 -16.86 1.57
C LEU A 271 3.07 -18.12 2.22
N PHE A 272 3.73 -17.96 3.36
CA PHE A 272 4.26 -19.05 4.18
C PHE A 272 3.13 -19.98 4.64
N ASP A 273 3.48 -21.26 4.82
CA ASP A 273 2.57 -22.25 5.37
C ASP A 273 2.41 -22.08 6.89
N ARG A 274 1.38 -22.73 7.42
CA ARG A 274 1.01 -22.67 8.83
C ARG A 274 2.13 -23.08 9.78
N HIS A 275 2.82 -24.17 9.50
CA HIS A 275 3.87 -24.68 10.38
C HIS A 275 5.06 -23.71 10.39
N THR A 276 5.45 -23.17 9.24
CA THR A 276 6.51 -22.17 9.15
C THR A 276 6.17 -20.91 9.94
N ILE A 277 4.94 -20.40 9.85
CA ILE A 277 4.50 -19.23 10.62
C ILE A 277 4.50 -19.52 12.12
N GLU A 278 3.89 -20.62 12.56
CA GLU A 278 3.83 -20.99 13.99
C GLU A 278 5.24 -21.19 14.58
N ALA A 279 6.19 -21.72 13.80
CA ALA A 279 7.59 -21.83 14.22
C ALA A 279 8.29 -20.47 14.36
N MET A 280 8.09 -19.55 13.40
CA MET A 280 8.64 -18.19 13.49
C MET A 280 8.02 -17.39 14.64
N GLU A 281 6.75 -17.61 14.95
CA GLU A 281 6.09 -17.01 16.12
C GLU A 281 6.72 -17.50 17.43
N ALA A 282 6.98 -18.81 17.54
CA ALA A 282 7.64 -19.37 18.71
C ALA A 282 9.09 -18.87 18.86
N GLU A 283 9.84 -18.76 17.77
CA GLU A 283 11.20 -18.18 17.77
C GLU A 283 11.17 -16.70 18.20
N HIS A 284 10.23 -15.93 17.67
CA HIS A 284 10.08 -14.54 18.04
C HIS A 284 9.68 -14.36 19.50
N ASP A 285 8.81 -15.21 20.04
CA ASP A 285 8.43 -15.17 21.46
C ASP A 285 9.60 -15.52 22.38
N ALA A 286 10.48 -16.43 21.96
CA ALA A 286 11.69 -16.76 22.70
C ALA A 286 12.74 -15.63 22.66
N ALA A 287 12.85 -14.91 21.54
CA ALA A 287 13.86 -13.87 21.35
C ALA A 287 13.33 -12.65 20.53
N PRO A 288 12.45 -11.80 21.10
CA PRO A 288 11.80 -10.72 20.35
C PRO A 288 12.79 -9.71 19.75
N HIS A 289 13.91 -9.47 20.44
CA HIS A 289 14.98 -8.57 20.02
C HIS A 289 15.63 -8.94 18.67
N LEU A 290 15.53 -10.20 18.22
CA LEU A 290 16.01 -10.64 16.91
C LEU A 290 15.12 -10.18 15.75
N ARG A 291 13.86 -9.80 16.05
CA ARG A 291 12.86 -9.28 15.10
C ARG A 291 12.62 -10.21 13.91
N VAL A 292 12.57 -11.52 14.18
CA VAL A 292 12.45 -12.59 13.15
C VAL A 292 11.20 -12.37 12.28
N LEU A 293 10.04 -12.15 12.92
CA LEU A 293 8.78 -11.91 12.21
C LEU A 293 8.83 -10.66 11.34
N GLN A 294 9.30 -9.53 11.89
CA GLN A 294 9.36 -8.28 11.13
C GLN A 294 10.31 -8.36 9.94
N LYS A 295 11.47 -9.02 10.10
CA LYS A 295 12.42 -9.23 9.00
C LYS A 295 11.84 -10.13 7.92
N ALA A 296 11.18 -11.23 8.30
CA ALA A 296 10.55 -12.15 7.36
C ALA A 296 9.40 -11.47 6.59
N LEU A 297 8.54 -10.74 7.31
CA LEU A 297 7.45 -9.96 6.74
C LEU A 297 7.95 -8.90 5.77
N ALA A 298 8.89 -8.06 6.21
CA ALA A 298 9.44 -6.99 5.39
C ALA A 298 10.17 -7.52 4.15
N LYS A 299 10.85 -8.67 4.27
CA LYS A 299 11.47 -9.35 3.13
C LYS A 299 10.43 -9.83 2.12
N ASP A 300 9.49 -10.68 2.53
CA ASP A 300 8.54 -11.32 1.60
C ASP A 300 7.75 -10.27 0.82
N ILE A 301 7.25 -9.26 1.52
CA ILE A 301 6.36 -8.28 0.91
C ILE A 301 7.08 -7.24 0.06
N THR A 302 8.29 -6.79 0.46
CA THR A 302 9.09 -5.90 -0.38
C THR A 302 9.51 -6.62 -1.67
N ILE A 303 9.91 -7.89 -1.60
CA ILE A 303 10.23 -8.68 -2.80
C ILE A 303 9.00 -8.82 -3.70
N ARG A 304 7.81 -9.10 -3.13
CA ARG A 304 6.58 -9.26 -3.90
C ARG A 304 6.15 -7.98 -4.61
N VAL A 305 6.35 -6.82 -3.99
CA VAL A 305 5.89 -5.53 -4.51
C VAL A 305 6.92 -4.90 -5.45
N HIS A 306 8.20 -4.92 -5.07
CA HIS A 306 9.28 -4.17 -5.73
C HIS A 306 10.38 -5.05 -6.33
N GLY A 307 10.36 -6.37 -6.08
CA GLY A 307 11.38 -7.30 -6.56
C GLY A 307 12.58 -7.45 -5.63
N GLU A 308 13.38 -8.48 -5.89
CA GLU A 308 14.53 -8.84 -5.04
C GLU A 308 15.66 -7.81 -5.08
N ALA A 309 15.93 -7.21 -6.24
CA ALA A 309 16.96 -6.18 -6.38
C ALA A 309 16.68 -4.97 -5.47
N GLU A 310 15.43 -4.48 -5.46
CA GLU A 310 15.01 -3.34 -4.63
C GLU A 310 15.00 -3.68 -3.14
N PHE A 311 14.64 -4.92 -2.78
CA PHE A 311 14.77 -5.40 -1.41
C PHE A 311 16.23 -5.41 -0.92
N LEU A 312 17.16 -5.94 -1.72
CA LEU A 312 18.59 -5.95 -1.37
C LEU A 312 19.14 -4.52 -1.24
N LYS A 313 18.70 -3.61 -2.11
CA LYS A 313 19.02 -2.19 -2.03
C LYS A 313 18.48 -1.54 -0.75
N ALA A 314 17.23 -1.85 -0.37
CA ALA A 314 16.63 -1.39 0.88
C ALA A 314 17.36 -1.90 2.14
N ILE A 315 17.87 -3.14 2.12
CA ILE A 315 18.74 -3.65 3.19
C ILE A 315 20.02 -2.83 3.28
N LYS A 316 20.74 -2.67 2.17
CA LYS A 316 22.00 -1.89 2.13
C LYS A 316 21.78 -0.45 2.62
N SER A 317 20.68 0.19 2.22
CA SER A 317 20.24 1.50 2.71
C SER A 317 20.04 1.54 4.22
N SER A 318 19.41 0.51 4.78
CA SER A 318 19.22 0.39 6.23
C SER A 318 20.56 0.24 6.95
N GLU A 319 21.43 -0.66 6.46
CA GLU A 319 22.78 -0.88 7.01
C GLU A 319 23.66 0.37 6.91
N PHE A 320 23.50 1.17 5.86
CA PHE A 320 24.21 2.43 5.67
C PHE A 320 23.87 3.44 6.77
N LEU A 321 22.60 3.65 7.13
CA LEU A 321 22.26 4.59 8.21
C LEU A 321 22.75 4.10 9.59
N PHE A 322 22.81 2.78 9.80
CA PHE A 322 23.31 2.19 11.04
C PHE A 322 24.84 2.03 11.09
N GLY A 323 25.56 2.46 10.05
CA GLY A 323 27.04 2.50 10.05
C GLY A 323 27.73 1.28 9.44
N ASN A 324 26.99 0.26 8.97
CA ASN A 324 27.55 -1.02 8.55
C ASN A 324 27.89 -1.13 7.05
N ALA A 325 27.39 -0.22 6.21
CA ALA A 325 27.73 -0.17 4.77
C ALA A 325 28.58 1.05 4.42
N GLY A 326 29.50 0.95 3.43
CA GLY A 326 30.39 2.03 3.00
C GLY A 326 29.67 3.26 2.41
N ILE A 327 30.35 4.41 2.36
CA ILE A 327 29.79 5.65 1.79
C ILE A 327 29.58 5.56 0.27
N GLU A 328 30.34 4.68 -0.37
CA GLU A 328 30.32 4.41 -1.80
C GLU A 328 28.97 3.88 -2.28
N PHE A 329 28.18 3.24 -1.40
CA PHE A 329 26.83 2.76 -1.70
C PHE A 329 25.91 3.87 -2.20
N LEU A 330 26.09 5.10 -1.73
CA LEU A 330 25.26 6.22 -2.19
C LEU A 330 25.46 6.53 -3.69
N ASN A 331 26.56 6.09 -4.30
CA ASN A 331 26.76 6.18 -5.75
C ASN A 331 25.92 5.15 -6.54
N GLU A 332 25.37 4.11 -5.88
CA GLU A 332 24.42 3.17 -6.47
C GLU A 332 22.97 3.71 -6.45
N LEU A 333 22.73 4.80 -5.71
CA LEU A 333 21.42 5.44 -5.57
C LEU A 333 21.29 6.60 -6.54
N ASN A 334 20.08 6.83 -7.06
CA ASN A 334 19.75 8.08 -7.75
C ASN A 334 19.49 9.22 -6.75
N ASP A 335 19.42 10.46 -7.23
CA ASP A 335 19.20 11.65 -6.40
C ASP A 335 17.95 11.55 -5.49
N GLY A 336 16.84 11.02 -6.02
CA GLY A 336 15.60 10.87 -5.27
C GLY A 336 15.74 9.84 -4.15
N GLU A 337 16.40 8.72 -4.43
CA GLU A 337 16.65 7.66 -3.44
C GLU A 337 17.58 8.12 -2.32
N VAL A 338 18.60 8.93 -2.63
CA VAL A 338 19.45 9.53 -1.59
C VAL A 338 18.61 10.46 -0.71
N LEU A 339 17.80 11.33 -1.30
CA LEU A 339 16.93 12.23 -0.54
C LEU A 339 15.95 11.46 0.36
N ASP A 340 15.36 10.38 -0.15
CA ASP A 340 14.43 9.54 0.61
C ASP A 340 15.11 8.77 1.74
N LEU A 341 16.35 8.31 1.54
CA LEU A 341 17.15 7.66 2.58
C LEU A 341 17.40 8.60 3.76
N PHE A 342 17.59 9.89 3.48
CA PHE A 342 17.78 10.94 4.48
C PHE A 342 16.46 11.67 4.82
N ASN A 343 15.30 11.12 4.46
CA ASN A 343 14.03 11.69 4.87
C ASN A 343 13.87 11.61 6.40
N GLY A 344 13.49 12.71 7.04
CA GLY A 344 13.50 12.85 8.50
C GLY A 344 14.87 13.16 9.11
N VAL A 345 15.94 13.16 8.30
CA VAL A 345 17.26 13.68 8.68
C VAL A 345 17.34 15.15 8.27
N PRO A 346 17.85 16.06 9.12
CA PRO A 346 17.95 17.47 8.73
C PRO A 346 18.84 17.64 7.49
N ASN A 347 18.30 18.34 6.49
CA ASN A 347 18.98 18.62 5.24
C ASN A 347 19.20 20.13 5.07
N PHE A 348 20.27 20.49 4.35
CA PHE A 348 20.64 21.88 4.08
C PHE A 348 21.09 22.06 2.63
N SER A 349 20.57 23.06 1.94
CA SER A 349 20.99 23.40 0.58
C SER A 349 22.14 24.41 0.61
N VAL A 350 23.20 24.12 -0.16
CA VAL A 350 24.39 24.97 -0.31
C VAL A 350 24.66 25.14 -1.81
N ALA A 351 24.94 26.37 -2.25
CA ALA A 351 25.15 26.64 -3.67
C ALA A 351 26.38 25.89 -4.22
N LYS A 352 26.27 25.29 -5.41
CA LYS A 352 27.39 24.62 -6.10
C LYS A 352 28.60 25.52 -6.32
N SER A 353 28.40 26.84 -6.44
CA SER A 353 29.49 27.81 -6.56
C SER A 353 30.42 27.80 -5.35
N GLU A 354 29.90 27.56 -4.14
CA GLU A 354 30.70 27.48 -2.92
C GLU A 354 31.64 26.26 -2.97
N PHE A 355 31.15 25.11 -3.45
CA PHE A 355 31.97 23.91 -3.66
C PHE A 355 32.96 24.04 -4.83
N LYS A 356 32.68 24.89 -5.82
CA LYS A 356 33.64 25.19 -6.89
C LYS A 356 34.77 26.11 -6.40
N ALA A 357 34.45 27.08 -5.55
CA ALA A 357 35.42 27.97 -4.94
C ALA A 357 36.28 27.27 -3.86
N GLY A 358 35.73 26.22 -3.24
CA GLY A 358 36.33 25.54 -2.09
C GLY A 358 35.86 26.20 -0.79
N ILE A 359 35.12 25.44 0.01
CA ILE A 359 34.53 25.92 1.26
C ILE A 359 35.19 25.22 2.45
N ASN A 360 35.65 25.98 3.45
CA ASN A 360 36.24 25.37 4.63
C ASN A 360 35.18 24.70 5.53
N ALA A 361 35.60 23.72 6.32
CA ALA A 361 34.72 22.90 7.15
C ALA A 361 33.82 23.73 8.07
N THR A 362 34.37 24.76 8.71
CA THR A 362 33.62 25.57 9.68
C THR A 362 32.55 26.42 8.99
N GLU A 363 32.87 27.00 7.84
CA GLU A 363 31.94 27.77 7.02
C GLU A 363 30.86 26.85 6.44
N LEU A 364 31.23 25.68 5.94
CA LEU A 364 30.27 24.70 5.42
C LEU A 364 29.28 24.26 6.50
N LEU A 365 29.78 23.87 7.67
CA LEU A 365 29.00 23.19 8.71
C LEU A 365 28.20 24.12 9.65
N ALA A 366 28.52 25.42 9.68
CA ALA A 366 27.83 26.39 10.54
C ALA A 366 27.45 27.71 9.84
N GLY A 367 28.16 28.09 8.76
CA GLY A 367 27.90 29.34 8.04
C GLY A 367 26.89 29.17 6.91
N LYS A 368 27.04 28.10 6.12
CA LYS A 368 26.20 27.77 4.97
C LYS A 368 25.19 26.66 5.24
N SER A 369 25.40 25.90 6.32
CA SER A 369 24.43 24.93 6.83
C SER A 369 24.25 25.15 8.33
N ALA A 370 23.12 24.72 8.88
CA ALA A 370 22.85 24.77 10.31
C ALA A 370 23.12 23.42 11.00
N VAL A 371 24.12 22.66 10.52
CA VAL A 371 24.57 21.41 11.19
C VAL A 371 25.07 21.73 12.60
N PHE A 372 25.75 22.87 12.75
CA PHE A 372 26.07 23.46 14.04
C PHE A 372 25.43 24.85 14.17
N PRO A 373 24.98 25.23 15.37
CA PRO A 373 24.36 26.54 15.60
C PRO A 373 25.37 27.69 15.58
N SER A 374 26.68 27.41 15.69
CA SER A 374 27.73 28.42 15.56
C SER A 374 29.06 27.85 15.07
N LYS A 375 29.88 28.72 14.46
CA LYS A 375 31.24 28.39 14.02
C LYS A 375 32.14 27.95 15.18
N GLY A 376 31.95 28.53 16.37
CA GLY A 376 32.72 28.16 17.57
C GLY A 376 32.43 26.73 18.03
N GLU A 377 31.16 26.30 17.99
CA GLU A 377 30.78 24.92 18.34
C GLU A 377 31.31 23.93 17.31
N ALA A 378 31.18 24.24 16.01
CA ALA A 378 31.73 23.41 14.94
C ALA A 378 33.24 23.20 15.12
N LYS A 379 33.99 24.27 15.35
CA LYS A 379 35.45 24.22 15.58
C LYS A 379 35.82 23.33 16.77
N LYS A 380 35.12 23.49 17.91
CA LYS A 380 35.37 22.68 19.11
C LYS A 380 35.09 21.19 18.86
N MET A 381 34.02 20.85 18.16
CA MET A 381 33.68 19.45 17.86
C MET A 381 34.61 18.81 16.83
N ILE A 382 35.06 19.57 15.82
CA ILE A 382 36.05 19.09 14.84
C ILE A 382 37.38 18.78 15.55
N GLN A 383 37.88 19.70 16.38
CA GLN A 383 39.12 19.51 17.15
C GLN A 383 39.00 18.34 18.14
N GLY A 384 37.81 18.06 18.66
CA GLY A 384 37.52 16.88 19.47
C GLY A 384 37.38 15.57 18.68
N GLY A 385 37.54 15.60 17.35
CA GLY A 385 37.41 14.42 16.48
C GLY A 385 35.99 13.87 16.37
N GLY A 386 34.98 14.69 16.70
CA GLY A 386 33.57 14.30 16.78
C GLY A 386 32.75 14.57 15.52
N VAL A 387 33.39 14.93 14.41
CA VAL A 387 32.74 15.25 13.13
C VAL A 387 33.34 14.43 12.01
N SER A 388 32.49 13.85 11.17
CA SER A 388 32.91 13.25 9.90
C SER A 388 32.07 13.77 8.74
N VAL A 389 32.69 13.88 7.57
CA VAL A 389 32.02 14.16 6.30
C VAL A 389 32.31 12.99 5.37
N ASN A 390 31.27 12.43 4.77
CA ASN A 390 31.34 11.20 3.98
C ASN A 390 32.06 10.06 4.73
N ARG A 391 31.81 9.97 6.04
CA ARG A 391 32.45 9.02 6.98
C ARG A 391 33.97 9.17 7.15
N VAL A 392 34.57 10.21 6.57
CA VAL A 392 35.96 10.58 6.81
C VAL A 392 35.99 11.63 7.91
N LYS A 393 36.79 11.39 8.96
CA LYS A 393 36.93 12.36 10.05
C LYS A 393 37.45 13.69 9.50
N VAL A 394 36.84 14.78 9.93
CA VAL A 394 37.34 16.12 9.66
C VAL A 394 38.54 16.34 10.58
N ASN A 395 39.70 16.65 10.01
CA ASN A 395 40.95 16.78 10.76
C ASN A 395 41.10 18.19 11.32
N THR A 396 40.84 19.20 10.50
CA THR A 396 40.99 20.60 10.88
C THR A 396 39.77 21.44 10.53
N PRO A 397 39.45 22.47 11.33
CA PRO A 397 38.40 23.44 11.01
C PRO A 397 38.59 24.15 9.65
N GLU A 398 39.81 24.14 9.14
CA GLU A 398 40.28 24.75 7.90
C GLU A 398 40.23 23.77 6.69
N ASP A 399 39.90 22.49 6.90
CA ASP A 399 39.78 21.49 5.83
C ASP A 399 38.79 21.98 4.75
N VAL A 400 39.21 21.90 3.48
CA VAL A 400 38.45 22.46 2.34
C VAL A 400 37.67 21.35 1.63
N TYR A 401 36.37 21.59 1.44
CA TYR A 401 35.49 20.74 0.66
C TYR A 401 35.23 21.37 -0.71
N THR A 402 35.34 20.54 -1.75
CA THR A 402 35.15 20.94 -3.14
C THR A 402 34.11 20.05 -3.82
N SER A 403 33.85 20.33 -5.10
CA SER A 403 32.96 19.49 -5.92
C SER A 403 33.42 18.03 -6.01
N ALA A 404 34.72 17.74 -5.80
CA ALA A 404 35.26 16.38 -5.86
C ALA A 404 34.78 15.46 -4.72
N GLN A 405 34.37 16.05 -3.60
CA GLN A 405 33.84 15.30 -2.45
C GLN A 405 32.33 15.07 -2.54
N LEU A 406 31.64 15.65 -3.51
CA LEU A 406 30.19 15.49 -3.66
C LEU A 406 29.86 14.09 -4.19
N ILE A 407 29.07 13.35 -3.42
CA ILE A 407 28.48 12.07 -3.83
C ILE A 407 27.42 12.36 -4.88
N ASN A 408 27.41 11.61 -5.99
CA ASN A 408 26.58 11.89 -7.17
C ASN A 408 26.75 13.33 -7.70
N GLY A 409 27.89 13.99 -7.40
CA GLY A 409 28.10 15.40 -7.74
C GLY A 409 27.14 16.36 -7.03
N LYS A 410 26.42 15.91 -5.99
CA LYS A 410 25.36 16.69 -5.32
C LYS A 410 25.35 16.60 -3.80
N PHE A 411 25.74 15.50 -3.18
CA PHE A 411 25.48 15.28 -1.75
C PHE A 411 26.75 15.22 -0.89
N LEU A 412 26.65 15.71 0.34
CA LEU A 412 27.60 15.41 1.43
C LEU A 412 26.85 14.90 2.64
N VAL A 413 27.33 13.80 3.20
CA VAL A 413 26.78 13.22 4.44
C VAL A 413 27.64 13.68 5.60
N VAL A 414 27.06 14.43 6.53
CA VAL A 414 27.75 14.89 7.73
C VAL A 414 27.28 14.09 8.93
N GLN A 415 28.20 13.63 9.77
CA GLN A 415 27.92 12.95 11.02
C GLN A 415 28.50 13.74 12.20
N LYS A 416 27.64 14.07 13.17
CA LYS A 416 27.99 14.69 14.46
C LYS A 416 27.91 13.63 15.57
N GLY A 417 29.06 13.23 16.10
CA GLY A 417 29.17 12.14 17.07
C GLY A 417 28.87 10.78 16.43
N LYS A 418 28.12 9.91 17.13
CA LYS A 418 27.81 8.54 16.64
C LYS A 418 26.48 8.42 15.91
N LYS A 419 25.48 9.26 16.23
CA LYS A 419 24.07 9.03 15.82
C LYS A 419 23.42 10.17 15.06
N ASN A 420 23.99 11.38 15.08
CA ASN A 420 23.36 12.52 14.43
C ASN A 420 23.91 12.64 13.01
N TYR A 421 23.07 12.39 12.03
CA TYR A 421 23.37 12.58 10.62
C TYR A 421 22.72 13.84 10.09
N PHE A 422 23.31 14.41 9.05
CA PHE A 422 22.82 15.56 8.31
C PHE A 422 23.17 15.36 6.84
N LEU A 423 22.31 15.84 5.96
CA LEU A 423 22.56 15.84 4.51
C LEU A 423 22.79 17.28 4.04
N ILE A 424 23.90 17.53 3.35
CA ILE A 424 24.09 18.79 2.62
C ILE A 424 23.86 18.50 1.13
N VAL A 425 23.00 19.29 0.51
CA VAL A 425 22.63 19.20 -0.91
C VAL A 425 23.25 20.38 -1.65
N ALA A 426 24.07 20.10 -2.65
CA ALA A 426 24.67 21.10 -3.52
C ALA A 426 23.70 21.45 -4.65
N GLU A 427 23.22 22.69 -4.69
CA GLU A 427 22.26 23.18 -5.68
C GLU A 427 22.89 24.10 -6.72
#